data_AF-A0AAD4AHV5-F1
#
_entry.id   AF-A0AAD4AHV5-F1
#
_cell.length_a   1.000
_cell.length_b   1.000
_cell.length_c   1.000
_cell.angle_alpha   90.00
_cell.angle_beta   90.00
_cell.angle_gamma   90.00
#
_symmetry.space_group_name_H-M   'P 1'
#
loop_
_entity.id
_entity.type
_entity.pdbx_description
1 polymer ?
#
loop_
_entity_poly.entity_id
_entity_poly.type
_entity_poly.pdbx_seq_one_letter_code
_entity_poly.pdbx_strand_id
1 'polypeptide(L)'
;MATIQNAVQAMVDKLVEGVDAKALSPEDQTLITNAISKLSNNARLEQALLAVAESHLDVATGELQQALTDGTNAMKNSDALLKGSNELLKSHSSQLSHIDSMESKINTIITQQVHRAASEAKPLFGLTRVESQGTSSSARTTAIFAIYDSSGETNAVRPCVVAGSTHKKNKLEYLTLSKDGRSKTVHHNPGVYENTFVQNPTDKIYSKGSSAILPLGLSTDHNNIKYEIVFNSQSQQSAEVTHYKGIFCKEVTFNSFTRPKKNLNARDKWGVKTTTDHTHSHTGVLYDNIKHCLVMVDDANSVIVEKYRDKNVVTNRTITSEAEYQQYVDAGDFTCVNFIAHVLNHPFGNARHIGALADSYEMAMANEDLSYYGYFGIENNVVKMGHDRYSAHYRFTEENKLEPLNYYFMSNSSARSSTHLAGQGEVTVALQSMLGELLGMYQYKSKPDSNNTSGGLLAMAINCINPYSNVGLLNEYLINSQYGIGRTCRAF
;
A
#
# COMPACT_ATOMS: atom_id res chain seq x y z
N MET A 1 12.09 42.51 -96.12
CA MET A 1 12.84 42.81 -94.88
C MET A 1 14.21 43.44 -95.15
N ALA A 2 15.04 42.96 -96.09
CA ALA A 2 16.40 43.52 -96.32
C ALA A 2 16.47 45.00 -96.75
N THR A 3 15.52 45.53 -97.55
CA THR A 3 15.56 46.94 -98.00
C THR A 3 15.05 47.94 -96.95
N ILE A 4 14.11 47.52 -96.09
CA ILE A 4 13.56 48.36 -95.02
C ILE A 4 14.53 48.42 -93.85
N GLN A 5 15.15 47.30 -93.47
CA GLN A 5 16.21 47.30 -92.45
C GLN A 5 17.39 48.19 -92.87
N ASN A 6 17.84 48.12 -94.12
CA ASN A 6 18.92 48.98 -94.61
C ASN A 6 18.52 50.47 -94.66
N ALA A 7 17.26 50.77 -95.01
CA ALA A 7 16.76 52.14 -94.99
C ALA A 7 16.61 52.70 -93.57
N VAL A 8 16.17 51.89 -92.61
CA VAL A 8 16.07 52.24 -91.18
C VAL A 8 17.47 52.38 -90.58
N GLN A 9 18.42 51.50 -90.93
CA GLN A 9 19.80 51.57 -90.48
C GLN A 9 20.51 52.82 -91.01
N ALA A 10 20.38 53.15 -92.31
CA ALA A 10 20.92 54.40 -92.85
C ALA A 10 20.28 55.66 -92.21
N MET A 11 19.02 55.56 -91.76
CA MET A 11 18.33 56.63 -91.03
C MET A 11 18.88 56.80 -89.61
N VAL A 12 19.15 55.69 -88.91
CA VAL A 12 19.81 55.69 -87.61
C VAL A 12 21.25 56.18 -87.73
N ASP A 13 21.99 55.76 -88.76
CA ASP A 13 23.39 56.13 -88.97
C ASP A 13 23.53 57.62 -89.34
N LYS A 14 22.62 58.21 -90.14
CA LYS A 14 22.56 59.68 -90.34
C LYS A 14 22.10 60.43 -89.08
N LEU A 15 21.20 59.86 -88.28
CA LEU A 15 20.81 60.45 -87.00
C LEU A 15 22.00 60.49 -86.04
N VAL A 16 22.88 59.48 -86.09
CA VAL A 16 24.11 59.40 -85.29
C VAL A 16 25.21 60.33 -85.86
N GLU A 17 25.41 60.40 -87.18
CA GLU A 17 26.38 61.34 -87.81
C GLU A 17 25.97 62.81 -87.65
N GLY A 18 24.68 63.12 -87.61
CA GLY A 18 24.16 64.47 -87.33
C GLY A 18 24.21 64.88 -85.85
N VAL A 19 24.57 63.98 -84.94
CA VAL A 19 24.76 64.32 -83.52
C VAL A 19 26.12 64.97 -83.28
N ASP A 20 27.14 64.70 -84.10
CA ASP A 20 28.51 65.18 -83.83
C ASP A 20 28.94 66.48 -84.53
N ALA A 21 28.11 67.14 -85.36
CA ALA A 21 28.40 68.51 -85.81
C ALA A 21 27.14 69.33 -86.18
N LYS A 22 26.76 70.28 -85.30
CA LYS A 22 25.73 71.35 -85.45
C LYS A 22 24.40 70.93 -86.12
N ALA A 23 23.34 70.80 -85.33
CA ALA A 23 21.91 70.84 -85.73
C ALA A 23 21.59 70.51 -87.21
N LEU A 24 21.19 69.24 -87.47
CA LEU A 24 20.76 68.65 -88.77
C LEU A 24 19.96 69.61 -89.68
N SER A 25 20.20 69.50 -91.00
CA SER A 25 19.60 70.39 -91.99
C SER A 25 18.08 70.16 -92.18
N PRO A 26 17.32 71.19 -92.60
CA PRO A 26 15.90 71.05 -92.95
C PRO A 26 15.60 70.01 -94.06
N GLU A 27 16.56 69.73 -94.95
CA GLU A 27 16.41 68.73 -96.03
C GLU A 27 16.40 67.31 -95.48
N ASP A 28 17.28 67.02 -94.52
CA ASP A 28 17.34 65.71 -93.85
C ASP A 28 16.08 65.45 -93.01
N GLN A 29 15.51 66.48 -92.38
CA GLN A 29 14.23 66.39 -91.67
C GLN A 29 13.09 65.96 -92.61
N THR A 30 13.05 66.49 -93.84
CA THR A 30 12.02 66.17 -94.85
C THR A 30 12.10 64.71 -95.31
N LEU A 31 13.30 64.16 -95.42
CA LEU A 31 13.52 62.77 -95.86
C LEU A 31 13.03 61.76 -94.80
N ILE A 32 13.23 62.07 -93.52
CA ILE A 32 12.67 61.31 -92.39
C ILE A 32 11.15 61.35 -92.43
N THR A 33 10.54 62.51 -92.69
CA THR A 33 9.08 62.64 -92.81
C THR A 33 8.50 61.75 -93.92
N ASN A 34 9.17 61.67 -95.08
CA ASN A 34 8.75 60.80 -96.20
C ASN A 34 8.83 59.31 -95.87
N ALA A 35 9.85 58.88 -95.13
CA ALA A 35 9.96 57.49 -94.71
C ALA A 35 8.87 57.09 -93.70
N ILE A 36 8.56 57.99 -92.75
CA ILE A 36 7.43 57.85 -91.83
C ILE A 36 6.12 57.69 -92.63
N SER A 37 5.93 58.52 -93.67
CA SER A 37 4.74 58.44 -94.53
C SER A 37 4.63 57.10 -95.30
N LYS A 38 5.75 56.54 -95.77
CA LYS A 38 5.76 55.23 -96.47
C LYS A 38 5.49 54.05 -95.52
N LEU A 39 5.95 54.11 -94.28
CA LEU A 39 5.63 53.10 -93.26
C LEU A 39 4.17 53.19 -92.82
N SER A 40 3.64 54.42 -92.71
CA SER A 40 2.24 54.70 -92.37
C SER A 40 1.22 54.18 -93.39
N ASN A 41 1.60 54.01 -94.66
CA ASN A 41 0.66 53.70 -95.75
C ASN A 41 0.72 52.24 -96.24
N ASN A 42 1.32 51.31 -95.49
CA ASN A 42 1.46 49.92 -95.91
C ASN A 42 0.34 49.01 -95.36
N ALA A 43 -0.79 48.97 -96.07
CA ALA A 43 -1.97 48.18 -95.70
C ALA A 43 -1.71 46.66 -95.54
N ARG A 44 -0.70 46.09 -96.23
CA ARG A 44 -0.33 44.67 -96.06
C ARG A 44 0.37 44.41 -94.72
N LEU A 45 1.17 45.37 -94.24
CA LEU A 45 1.83 45.26 -92.94
C LEU A 45 0.79 45.38 -91.80
N GLU A 46 -0.15 46.30 -91.94
CA GLU A 46 -1.26 46.49 -91.00
C GLU A 46 -2.14 45.23 -90.89
N GLN A 47 -2.55 44.64 -92.02
CA GLN A 47 -3.35 43.41 -92.02
C GLN A 47 -2.60 42.21 -91.42
N ALA A 48 -1.29 42.07 -91.68
CA ALA A 48 -0.49 41.01 -91.09
C ALA A 48 -0.33 41.17 -89.57
N LEU A 49 -0.16 42.42 -89.09
CA LEU A 49 -0.11 42.73 -87.65
C LEU A 49 -1.45 42.42 -86.97
N LEU A 50 -2.58 42.78 -87.57
CA LEU A 50 -3.91 42.51 -87.04
C LEU A 50 -4.18 41.01 -86.92
N ALA A 51 -3.89 40.21 -87.96
CA ALA A 51 -4.13 38.77 -87.92
C ALA A 51 -3.29 38.04 -86.85
N VAL A 52 -2.04 38.46 -86.64
CA VAL A 52 -1.18 37.91 -85.57
C VAL A 52 -1.70 38.33 -84.20
N ALA A 53 -2.15 39.59 -84.04
CA ALA A 53 -2.73 40.08 -82.81
C ALA A 53 -4.03 39.33 -82.45
N GLU A 54 -4.92 39.10 -83.42
CA GLU A 54 -6.15 38.32 -83.23
C GLU A 54 -5.84 36.88 -82.81
N SER A 55 -4.91 36.21 -83.50
CA SER A 55 -4.52 34.85 -83.13
C SER A 55 -3.92 34.76 -81.73
N HIS A 56 -3.10 35.73 -81.31
CA HIS A 56 -2.56 35.76 -79.95
C HIS A 56 -3.64 36.05 -78.90
N LEU A 57 -4.61 36.92 -79.21
CA LEU A 57 -5.74 37.21 -78.32
C LEU A 57 -6.65 35.99 -78.14
N ASP A 58 -6.91 35.21 -79.19
CA ASP A 58 -7.73 34.00 -79.11
C ASP A 58 -7.06 32.93 -78.23
N VAL A 59 -5.76 32.69 -78.42
CA VAL A 59 -4.99 31.74 -77.58
C VAL A 59 -5.00 32.19 -76.12
N ALA A 60 -4.68 33.47 -75.86
CA ALA A 60 -4.69 34.02 -74.50
C ALA A 60 -6.08 33.92 -73.84
N THR A 61 -7.15 34.14 -74.61
CA THR A 61 -8.53 34.01 -74.12
C THR A 61 -8.87 32.55 -73.79
N GLY A 62 -8.44 31.60 -74.62
CA GLY A 62 -8.61 30.16 -74.36
C GLY A 62 -7.87 29.70 -73.10
N GLU A 63 -6.61 30.11 -72.93
CA GLU A 63 -5.82 29.81 -71.73
C GLU A 63 -6.43 30.42 -70.46
N LEU A 64 -6.95 31.65 -70.54
CA LEU A 64 -7.67 32.30 -69.43
C LEU A 64 -8.94 31.54 -69.04
N GLN A 65 -9.74 31.09 -70.01
CA GLN A 65 -10.95 30.30 -69.74
C GLN A 65 -10.63 28.94 -69.11
N GLN A 66 -9.57 28.28 -69.59
CA GLN A 66 -9.09 27.03 -69.02
C GLN A 66 -8.61 27.22 -67.57
N ALA A 67 -7.78 28.24 -67.32
CA ALA A 67 -7.30 28.57 -65.98
C ALA A 67 -8.45 28.92 -65.01
N LEU A 68 -9.48 29.63 -65.50
CA LEU A 68 -10.68 29.94 -64.71
C LEU A 68 -11.46 28.67 -64.35
N THR A 69 -11.56 27.74 -65.30
CA THR A 69 -12.26 26.45 -65.10
C THR A 69 -11.49 25.56 -64.11
N ASP A 70 -10.17 25.46 -64.26
CA ASP A 70 -9.31 24.68 -63.37
C ASP A 70 -9.31 25.25 -61.95
N GLY A 71 -9.24 26.57 -61.80
CA GLY A 71 -9.38 27.26 -60.52
C GLY A 71 -10.74 27.00 -59.87
N THR A 72 -11.82 27.03 -60.64
CA THR A 72 -13.18 26.73 -60.14
C THR A 72 -13.32 25.29 -59.67
N ASN A 73 -12.75 24.33 -60.41
CA ASN A 73 -12.76 22.92 -60.03
C ASN A 73 -11.90 22.65 -58.79
N ALA A 74 -10.73 23.27 -58.68
CA ALA A 74 -9.88 23.19 -57.49
C ALA A 74 -10.61 23.73 -56.24
N MET A 75 -11.29 24.88 -56.36
CA MET A 75 -12.08 25.44 -55.26
C MET A 75 -13.25 24.53 -54.85
N LYS A 76 -13.97 23.92 -55.80
CA LYS A 76 -15.04 22.95 -55.50
C LYS A 76 -14.51 21.71 -54.76
N ASN A 77 -13.34 21.20 -55.17
CA ASN A 77 -12.71 20.05 -54.51
C ASN A 77 -12.25 20.42 -53.08
N SER A 78 -11.69 21.62 -52.89
CA SER A 78 -11.33 22.11 -51.55
C SER A 78 -12.56 22.30 -50.64
N ASP A 79 -13.67 22.82 -51.17
CA ASP A 79 -14.92 22.96 -50.40
C ASP A 79 -15.50 21.60 -49.99
N ALA A 80 -15.46 20.60 -50.88
CA ALA A 80 -15.88 19.24 -50.57
C ALA A 80 -15.01 18.60 -49.47
N LEU A 81 -13.68 18.77 -49.54
CA LEU A 81 -12.75 18.29 -48.53
C LEU A 81 -12.98 18.96 -47.17
N LEU A 82 -13.18 20.29 -47.14
CA LEU A 82 -13.46 21.03 -45.92
C LEU A 82 -14.78 20.61 -45.27
N LYS A 83 -15.84 20.37 -46.06
CA LYS A 83 -17.10 19.82 -45.56
C LYS A 83 -16.91 18.43 -44.95
N GLY A 84 -16.19 17.54 -45.64
CA GLY A 84 -15.86 16.22 -45.12
C GLY A 84 -15.05 16.27 -43.82
N SER A 85 -14.04 17.14 -43.73
CA SER A 85 -13.27 17.34 -42.50
C SER A 85 -14.12 17.91 -41.36
N ASN A 86 -15.06 18.81 -41.65
CA ASN A 86 -15.96 19.39 -40.66
C ASN A 86 -16.95 18.35 -40.11
N GLU A 87 -17.49 17.47 -40.96
CA GLU A 87 -18.34 16.35 -40.54
C GLU A 87 -17.57 15.36 -39.66
N LEU A 88 -16.32 15.05 -40.03
CA LEU A 88 -15.46 14.15 -39.26
C LEU A 88 -15.09 14.74 -37.89
N LEU A 89 -14.80 16.05 -37.82
CA LEU A 89 -14.58 16.77 -36.57
C LEU A 89 -15.83 16.79 -35.67
N LYS A 90 -17.03 16.98 -36.25
CA LYS A 90 -18.30 16.87 -35.50
C LYS A 90 -18.49 15.46 -34.93
N SER A 91 -18.19 14.43 -35.71
CA SER A 91 -18.25 13.03 -35.24
C SER A 91 -17.28 12.78 -34.08
N HIS A 92 -16.02 13.21 -34.20
CA HIS A 92 -15.04 13.09 -33.12
C HIS A 92 -15.43 13.88 -31.87
N SER A 93 -15.98 15.09 -32.04
CA SER A 93 -16.50 15.89 -30.92
C SER A 93 -17.66 15.21 -30.20
N SER A 94 -18.58 14.58 -30.94
CA SER A 94 -19.65 13.75 -30.36
C SER A 94 -19.09 12.54 -29.60
N GLN A 95 -18.05 11.88 -30.12
CA GLN A 95 -17.39 10.77 -29.43
C GLN A 95 -16.66 11.21 -28.16
N LEU A 96 -16.06 12.41 -28.15
CA LEU A 96 -15.40 12.97 -26.98
C LEU A 96 -16.37 13.20 -25.82
N SER A 97 -17.61 13.62 -26.11
CA SER A 97 -18.67 13.75 -25.10
C SER A 97 -19.07 12.43 -24.42
N HIS A 98 -18.75 11.28 -25.03
CA HIS A 98 -18.95 9.99 -24.38
C HIS A 98 -17.89 9.67 -23.31
N ILE A 99 -16.72 10.32 -23.34
CA ILE A 99 -15.67 10.14 -22.33
C ILE A 99 -16.13 10.64 -20.96
N ASP A 100 -16.79 11.80 -20.90
CA ASP A 100 -17.37 12.34 -19.66
C ASP A 100 -18.43 11.37 -19.08
N SER A 101 -19.18 10.68 -19.96
CA SER A 101 -20.14 9.66 -19.54
C SER A 101 -19.48 8.36 -19.05
N MET A 102 -18.27 8.06 -19.52
CA MET A 102 -17.51 6.88 -19.10
C MET A 102 -16.95 7.06 -17.69
N GLU A 103 -16.48 8.25 -17.32
CA GLU A 103 -16.02 8.54 -15.96
C GLU A 103 -17.13 8.30 -14.94
N SER A 104 -18.34 8.82 -15.22
CA SER A 104 -19.52 8.57 -14.37
C SER A 104 -19.88 7.08 -14.28
N LYS A 105 -19.80 6.32 -15.38
CA LYS A 105 -20.06 4.88 -15.38
C LYS A 105 -18.99 4.08 -14.65
N ILE A 106 -17.72 4.44 -14.78
CA ILE A 106 -16.61 3.82 -14.04
C ILE A 106 -16.77 4.07 -12.55
N ASN A 107 -17.06 5.32 -12.14
CA ASN A 107 -17.35 5.64 -10.75
C ASN A 107 -18.54 4.83 -10.23
N THR A 108 -19.62 4.72 -11.02
CA THR A 108 -20.79 3.90 -10.67
C THR A 108 -20.43 2.42 -10.52
N ILE A 109 -19.61 1.85 -11.40
CA ILE A 109 -19.16 0.45 -11.34
C ILE A 109 -18.28 0.22 -10.12
N ILE A 110 -17.34 1.15 -9.83
CA ILE A 110 -16.48 1.10 -8.64
C ILE A 110 -17.36 1.17 -7.38
N THR A 111 -18.29 2.12 -7.30
CA THR A 111 -19.23 2.24 -6.18
C THR A 111 -20.10 0.99 -6.04
N GLN A 112 -20.57 0.39 -7.13
CA GLN A 112 -21.34 -0.85 -7.12
C GLN A 112 -20.50 -2.08 -6.72
N GLN A 113 -19.22 -2.16 -7.12
CA GLN A 113 -18.30 -3.21 -6.66
C GLN A 113 -17.98 -3.06 -5.18
N VAL A 114 -17.72 -1.83 -4.71
CA VAL A 114 -17.53 -1.52 -3.30
C VAL A 114 -18.79 -1.88 -2.51
N HIS A 115 -19.98 -1.53 -3.01
CA HIS A 115 -21.25 -1.91 -2.37
C HIS A 115 -21.52 -3.41 -2.39
N ARG A 116 -21.20 -4.14 -3.46
CA ARG A 116 -21.38 -5.60 -3.54
C ARG A 116 -20.42 -6.35 -2.63
N ALA A 117 -19.15 -5.96 -2.61
CA ALA A 117 -18.16 -6.47 -1.65
C ALA A 117 -18.56 -6.13 -0.21
N ALA A 118 -19.29 -5.02 -0.01
CA ALA A 118 -19.82 -4.64 1.28
C ALA A 118 -21.12 -5.36 1.68
N SER A 119 -21.95 -5.78 0.71
CA SER A 119 -23.29 -6.34 0.95
C SER A 119 -23.33 -7.86 1.05
N GLU A 120 -22.30 -8.57 0.59
CA GLU A 120 -22.17 -10.00 0.88
C GLU A 120 -21.71 -10.16 2.33
N ALA A 121 -22.66 -10.29 3.25
CA ALA A 121 -22.40 -10.87 4.56
C ALA A 121 -21.76 -12.24 4.35
N LYS A 122 -20.43 -12.32 4.45
CA LYS A 122 -19.72 -13.60 4.42
C LYS A 122 -20.31 -14.46 5.54
N PRO A 123 -20.71 -15.71 5.29
CA PRO A 123 -21.28 -16.54 6.34
C PRO A 123 -20.27 -16.67 7.47
N LEU A 124 -20.75 -16.49 8.71
CA LEU A 124 -20.05 -16.92 9.92
C LEU A 124 -19.64 -18.39 9.71
N PHE A 125 -18.34 -18.65 9.56
CA PHE A 125 -17.87 -20.04 9.57
C PHE A 125 -18.11 -20.57 10.98
N GLY A 126 -18.82 -21.71 11.05
CA GLY A 126 -19.30 -22.28 12.30
C GLY A 126 -18.26 -22.27 13.40
N LEU A 127 -18.68 -21.88 14.59
CA LEU A 127 -17.89 -21.97 15.81
C LEU A 127 -17.43 -23.42 15.96
N THR A 128 -16.13 -23.66 15.85
CA THR A 128 -15.61 -24.97 16.21
C THR A 128 -15.37 -24.89 17.71
N ARG A 129 -16.11 -25.70 18.48
CA ARG A 129 -15.81 -25.88 19.89
C ARG A 129 -14.41 -26.50 19.99
N VAL A 130 -13.46 -25.73 20.49
CA VAL A 130 -12.06 -26.19 20.59
C VAL A 130 -11.78 -26.80 21.96
N GLU A 131 -12.63 -26.55 22.96
CA GLU A 131 -12.36 -26.95 24.34
C GLU A 131 -13.58 -27.57 25.05
N SER A 132 -13.31 -28.61 25.83
CA SER A 132 -14.22 -29.17 26.83
C SER A 132 -14.20 -28.31 28.11
N GLN A 133 -15.30 -28.35 28.86
CA GLN A 133 -15.46 -27.66 30.16
C GLN A 133 -14.24 -27.87 31.06
N GLY A 134 -13.62 -26.77 31.52
CA GLY A 134 -12.55 -26.80 32.52
C GLY A 134 -13.13 -26.47 33.89
N THR A 135 -12.85 -27.29 34.91
CA THR A 135 -13.29 -27.07 36.30
C THR A 135 -12.31 -26.25 37.14
N SER A 136 -11.19 -25.81 36.55
CA SER A 136 -10.20 -24.98 37.23
C SER A 136 -9.70 -23.83 36.36
N SER A 137 -9.47 -22.70 37.03
CA SER A 137 -8.92 -21.40 36.62
C SER A 137 -7.53 -21.49 35.96
N SER A 138 -7.43 -22.25 34.88
CA SER A 138 -6.20 -22.38 34.11
C SER A 138 -6.00 -21.08 33.33
N ALA A 139 -5.06 -20.26 33.79
CA ALA A 139 -4.51 -19.05 33.18
C ALA A 139 -4.71 -18.97 31.65
N ARG A 140 -5.60 -18.08 31.21
CA ARG A 140 -5.89 -17.87 29.79
C ARG A 140 -5.20 -16.61 29.32
N THR A 141 -4.18 -16.79 28.50
CA THR A 141 -3.55 -15.66 27.82
C THR A 141 -4.41 -15.27 26.62
N THR A 142 -4.92 -14.03 26.68
CA THR A 142 -5.69 -13.38 25.62
C THR A 142 -4.80 -12.58 24.66
N ALA A 143 -3.48 -12.56 24.86
CA ALA A 143 -2.61 -11.82 23.98
C ALA A 143 -2.43 -12.53 22.64
N ILE A 144 -2.37 -11.73 21.59
CA ILE A 144 -2.11 -12.17 20.24
C ILE A 144 -1.01 -11.31 19.63
N PHE A 145 -0.17 -11.94 18.82
CA PHE A 145 0.67 -11.24 17.87
C PHE A 145 0.01 -11.40 16.51
N ALA A 146 -0.29 -10.31 15.82
CA ALA A 146 -0.92 -10.36 14.51
C ALA A 146 -0.24 -9.41 13.53
N ILE A 147 0.01 -9.91 12.32
CA ILE A 147 0.38 -9.13 11.15
C ILE A 147 -0.72 -9.27 10.11
N TYR A 148 -1.27 -8.13 9.72
CA TYR A 148 -2.24 -8.02 8.65
C TYR A 148 -1.50 -7.77 7.34
N ASP A 149 -1.49 -8.78 6.46
CA ASP A 149 -0.87 -8.66 5.14
C ASP A 149 -1.78 -7.87 4.21
N SER A 150 -1.20 -7.04 3.33
CA SER A 150 -1.90 -6.22 2.34
C SER A 150 -2.70 -7.06 1.33
N SER A 151 -2.35 -8.34 1.12
CA SER A 151 -3.15 -9.31 0.36
C SER A 151 -4.48 -9.69 1.02
N GLY A 152 -4.68 -9.29 2.29
CA GLY A 152 -5.85 -9.61 3.10
C GLY A 152 -5.69 -10.82 4.01
N GLU A 153 -4.55 -11.53 3.96
CA GLU A 153 -4.26 -12.64 4.86
C GLU A 153 -3.89 -12.15 6.28
N THR A 154 -4.21 -12.95 7.29
CA THR A 154 -3.82 -12.65 8.69
C THR A 154 -2.83 -13.69 9.17
N ASN A 155 -1.63 -13.25 9.54
CA ASN A 155 -0.60 -14.10 10.12
C ASN A 155 -0.55 -13.84 11.62
N ALA A 156 -0.77 -14.86 12.44
CA ALA A 156 -0.87 -14.68 13.87
C ALA A 156 -0.20 -15.77 14.69
N VAL A 157 0.28 -15.37 15.86
CA VAL A 157 0.67 -16.26 16.95
C VAL A 157 -0.29 -16.06 18.10
N ARG A 158 -0.87 -17.15 18.58
CA ARG A 158 -1.82 -17.09 19.69
C ARG A 158 -1.72 -18.31 20.60
N PRO A 159 -2.02 -18.15 21.89
CA PRO A 159 -2.27 -19.28 22.77
C PRO A 159 -3.54 -20.06 22.39
N CYS A 160 -3.55 -21.37 22.61
CA CYS A 160 -4.71 -22.25 22.47
C CYS A 160 -4.67 -23.41 23.49
N VAL A 161 -5.75 -24.17 23.65
CA VAL A 161 -5.85 -25.33 24.57
C VAL A 161 -6.27 -26.58 23.77
N VAL A 162 -5.99 -27.76 24.31
CA VAL A 162 -6.55 -29.03 23.80
C VAL A 162 -7.50 -29.64 24.83
N ALA A 163 -8.71 -29.98 24.37
CA ALA A 163 -9.70 -30.69 25.18
C ALA A 163 -9.19 -32.05 25.72
N GLY A 164 -9.62 -32.40 26.93
CA GLY A 164 -9.55 -33.78 27.45
C GLY A 164 -8.19 -34.33 27.87
N SER A 165 -7.14 -33.51 28.02
CA SER A 165 -5.83 -34.02 28.48
C SER A 165 -5.59 -33.74 29.97
N THR A 166 -5.16 -34.76 30.71
CA THR A 166 -4.81 -34.66 32.14
C THR A 166 -3.51 -33.88 32.39
N HIS A 167 -2.69 -33.62 31.35
CA HIS A 167 -1.31 -33.09 31.51
C HIS A 167 -0.87 -32.04 30.46
N LYS A 168 -1.72 -31.59 29.52
CA LYS A 168 -1.33 -30.68 28.43
C LYS A 168 -2.43 -29.64 28.15
N LYS A 169 -2.56 -28.66 29.04
CA LYS A 169 -3.67 -27.69 28.95
C LYS A 169 -3.38 -26.50 28.03
N ASN A 170 -2.14 -26.10 27.77
CA ASN A 170 -1.86 -24.92 26.94
C ASN A 170 -1.00 -25.29 25.70
N LYS A 171 -1.19 -24.57 24.61
CA LYS A 171 -0.50 -24.68 23.32
C LYS A 171 -0.31 -23.29 22.72
N LEU A 172 0.62 -23.14 21.79
CA LEU A 172 0.77 -21.94 20.96
C LEU A 172 0.54 -22.31 19.51
N GLU A 173 -0.40 -21.63 18.87
CA GLU A 173 -0.75 -21.83 17.48
C GLU A 173 -0.15 -20.71 16.63
N TYR A 174 0.60 -21.10 15.61
CA TYR A 174 1.16 -20.22 14.58
C TYR A 174 0.39 -20.49 13.30
N LEU A 175 -0.35 -19.50 12.80
CA LEU A 175 -1.34 -19.72 11.76
C LEU A 175 -1.42 -18.57 10.75
N THR A 176 -1.90 -18.91 9.55
CA THR A 176 -2.39 -17.96 8.55
C THR A 176 -3.87 -18.18 8.32
N LEU A 177 -4.64 -17.09 8.28
CA LEU A 177 -6.03 -17.09 7.85
C LEU A 177 -6.12 -16.53 6.45
N SER A 178 -6.86 -17.23 5.61
CA SER A 178 -7.14 -16.77 4.25
C SER A 178 -7.93 -15.45 4.27
N LYS A 179 -7.73 -14.63 3.24
CA LYS A 179 -8.43 -13.35 3.04
C LYS A 179 -9.97 -13.44 3.05
N ASP A 180 -10.52 -14.63 2.82
CA ASP A 180 -11.96 -14.89 2.82
C ASP A 180 -12.46 -15.56 4.11
N GLY A 181 -11.56 -15.90 5.04
CA GLY A 181 -11.87 -16.57 6.31
C GLY A 181 -12.27 -18.05 6.18
N ARG A 182 -12.31 -18.58 4.95
CA ARG A 182 -12.73 -19.97 4.67
C ARG A 182 -11.74 -20.98 5.22
N SER A 183 -10.45 -20.70 5.13
CA SER A 183 -9.41 -21.62 5.55
C SER A 183 -8.49 -21.03 6.61
N LYS A 184 -7.90 -21.94 7.39
CA LYS A 184 -6.83 -21.66 8.34
C LYS A 184 -5.73 -22.66 8.07
N THR A 185 -4.51 -22.17 7.88
CA THR A 185 -3.31 -23.00 7.79
C THR A 185 -2.55 -22.87 9.09
N VAL A 186 -2.26 -24.00 9.75
CA VAL A 186 -1.47 -24.02 10.99
C VAL A 186 -0.04 -24.45 10.64
N HIS A 187 0.91 -23.55 10.84
CA HIS A 187 2.33 -23.75 10.51
C HIS A 187 3.10 -24.46 11.62
N HIS A 188 2.68 -24.23 12.87
CA HIS A 188 3.28 -24.84 14.04
C HIS A 188 2.30 -24.82 15.22
N ASN A 189 2.34 -25.82 16.10
CA ASN A 189 1.43 -25.90 17.25
C ASN A 189 2.05 -26.58 18.50
N PRO A 190 3.13 -26.02 19.07
CA PRO A 190 3.83 -26.57 20.23
C PRO A 190 3.00 -26.52 21.52
N GLY A 191 3.27 -27.48 22.42
CA GLY A 191 2.72 -27.48 23.77
C GLY A 191 3.37 -26.42 24.67
N VAL A 192 2.54 -25.80 25.51
CA VAL A 192 2.93 -24.90 26.58
C VAL A 192 2.52 -25.53 27.91
N TYR A 193 3.45 -25.57 28.85
CA TYR A 193 3.24 -25.99 30.22
C TYR A 193 3.44 -24.78 31.13
N GLU A 194 2.90 -24.84 32.34
CA GLU A 194 2.93 -23.77 33.34
C GLU A 194 4.35 -23.19 33.57
N ASN A 195 5.37 -24.03 33.42
CA ASN A 195 6.77 -23.66 33.58
C ASN A 195 7.65 -24.19 32.44
N THR A 196 7.10 -24.56 31.28
CA THR A 196 7.92 -25.08 30.17
C THR A 196 7.30 -24.93 28.77
N PHE A 197 8.13 -24.80 27.73
CA PHE A 197 7.71 -24.65 26.33
C PHE A 197 8.68 -25.42 25.42
N VAL A 198 8.13 -26.20 24.49
CA VAL A 198 8.94 -26.99 23.54
C VAL A 198 9.34 -26.08 22.37
N GLN A 199 10.60 -25.64 22.39
CA GLN A 199 11.21 -24.95 21.25
C GLN A 199 11.92 -25.97 20.37
N ASN A 200 11.60 -25.96 19.07
CA ASN A 200 12.35 -26.75 18.09
C ASN A 200 13.78 -26.17 17.97
N PRO A 201 14.86 -26.98 17.90
CA PRO A 201 14.89 -28.41 17.58
C PRO A 201 14.54 -29.33 18.78
N THR A 202 13.40 -30.00 18.62
CA THR A 202 12.73 -31.16 19.25
C THR A 202 12.92 -31.55 20.73
N ASP A 203 13.95 -31.13 21.46
CA ASP A 203 14.32 -31.79 22.72
C ASP A 203 14.48 -30.86 23.93
N LYS A 204 14.14 -29.56 23.82
CA LYS A 204 14.37 -28.57 24.90
C LYS A 204 13.10 -27.87 25.37
N ILE A 205 13.00 -27.72 26.69
CA ILE A 205 11.78 -27.44 27.47
C ILE A 205 12.01 -26.16 28.30
N TYR A 206 11.66 -24.96 27.80
CA TYR A 206 12.01 -23.67 28.45
C TYR A 206 10.89 -23.03 29.25
N SER A 207 11.15 -22.47 30.43
CA SER A 207 10.07 -22.00 31.30
C SER A 207 9.40 -20.70 30.90
N LYS A 208 10.13 -19.84 30.21
CA LYS A 208 9.66 -18.52 29.76
C LYS A 208 10.14 -18.28 28.35
N GLY A 209 9.27 -17.72 27.52
CA GLY A 209 9.60 -17.38 26.14
C GLY A 209 8.56 -16.44 25.56
N SER A 210 8.94 -15.78 24.48
CA SER A 210 8.04 -14.99 23.67
C SER A 210 8.26 -15.29 22.19
N SER A 211 7.25 -15.05 21.36
CA SER A 211 7.29 -15.37 19.94
C SER A 211 6.53 -14.36 19.08
N ALA A 212 6.80 -14.40 17.80
CA ALA A 212 6.17 -13.61 16.76
C ALA A 212 6.18 -14.40 15.43
N ILE A 213 5.35 -13.98 14.48
CA ILE A 213 5.40 -14.46 13.08
C ILE A 213 5.70 -13.25 12.19
N LEU A 214 6.87 -13.21 11.54
CA LEU A 214 7.38 -11.98 10.93
C LEU A 214 7.69 -12.18 9.44
N PRO A 215 7.44 -11.17 8.57
CA PRO A 215 7.76 -11.24 7.15
C PRO A 215 9.27 -11.04 6.92
N LEU A 216 10.02 -12.11 6.73
CA LEU A 216 11.47 -12.07 6.55
C LEU A 216 11.89 -12.37 5.10
N GLY A 217 12.82 -11.55 4.60
CA GLY A 217 13.51 -11.70 3.31
C GLY A 217 14.68 -12.68 3.36
N LEU A 218 15.24 -12.99 2.19
CA LEU A 218 16.50 -13.75 2.07
C LEU A 218 17.69 -12.80 2.11
N SER A 219 18.81 -13.22 2.67
CA SER A 219 20.06 -12.43 2.73
C SER A 219 20.66 -12.05 1.37
N THR A 220 20.24 -12.74 0.30
CA THR A 220 20.69 -12.49 -1.08
C THR A 220 19.62 -11.85 -1.95
N ASP A 221 18.36 -11.86 -1.49
CA ASP A 221 17.21 -11.27 -2.16
C ASP A 221 16.20 -10.83 -1.10
N HIS A 222 16.36 -9.57 -0.66
CA HIS A 222 15.57 -9.01 0.42
C HIS A 222 14.06 -8.98 0.09
N ASN A 223 13.70 -8.88 -1.19
CA ASN A 223 12.31 -8.81 -1.64
C ASN A 223 11.61 -10.17 -1.64
N ASN A 224 12.35 -11.27 -1.51
CA ASN A 224 11.78 -12.62 -1.36
C ASN A 224 11.28 -12.84 0.07
N ILE A 225 10.17 -12.18 0.41
CA ILE A 225 9.62 -12.16 1.76
C ILE A 225 8.72 -13.38 2.00
N LYS A 226 8.88 -14.03 3.16
CA LYS A 226 7.93 -15.03 3.69
C LYS A 226 7.78 -14.89 5.19
N TYR A 227 6.62 -15.30 5.69
CA TYR A 227 6.34 -15.33 7.12
C TYR A 227 7.10 -16.47 7.80
N GLU A 228 7.96 -16.09 8.75
CA GLU A 228 8.81 -16.99 9.52
C GLU A 228 8.43 -16.91 11.00
N ILE A 229 8.54 -18.05 11.70
CA ILE A 229 8.30 -18.09 13.14
C ILE A 229 9.58 -17.67 13.86
N VAL A 230 9.47 -16.63 14.69
CA VAL A 230 10.60 -16.07 15.41
C VAL A 230 10.33 -16.17 16.90
N PHE A 231 11.34 -16.61 17.63
CA PHE A 231 11.29 -16.78 19.07
C PHE A 231 12.31 -15.87 19.74
N ASN A 232 11.96 -15.40 20.92
CA ASN A 232 12.81 -14.65 21.82
C ASN A 232 12.89 -15.42 23.15
N SER A 233 14.06 -15.99 23.43
CA SER A 233 14.28 -16.93 24.53
C SER A 233 14.44 -16.22 25.88
N GLN A 234 13.64 -16.57 26.89
CA GLN A 234 13.78 -16.04 28.26
C GLN A 234 14.35 -17.08 29.24
N SER A 235 14.74 -16.55 30.40
CA SER A 235 15.96 -16.81 31.17
C SER A 235 16.02 -18.06 32.05
N GLN A 236 15.02 -18.95 32.07
CA GLN A 236 14.98 -20.04 33.05
C GLN A 236 14.62 -21.39 32.42
N GLN A 237 15.51 -22.36 32.60
CA GLN A 237 15.21 -23.79 32.57
C GLN A 237 15.89 -24.40 33.80
N SER A 238 15.38 -25.52 34.31
CA SER A 238 15.95 -26.26 35.45
C SER A 238 17.45 -26.52 35.22
N ALA A 239 18.28 -25.80 35.97
CA ALA A 239 19.70 -26.00 36.26
C ALA A 239 20.75 -26.24 35.15
N GLU A 240 20.43 -26.72 33.93
CA GLU A 240 21.46 -27.35 33.07
C GLU A 240 21.58 -26.85 31.61
N VAL A 241 20.90 -25.77 31.19
CA VAL A 241 21.00 -25.30 29.78
C VAL A 241 21.56 -23.87 29.67
N THR A 242 22.84 -23.77 29.31
CA THR A 242 23.61 -22.55 29.02
C THR A 242 23.36 -21.92 27.64
N HIS A 243 22.46 -22.46 26.81
CA HIS A 243 22.62 -22.38 25.36
C HIS A 243 21.65 -21.49 24.54
N TYR A 244 20.69 -20.77 25.13
CA TYR A 244 19.74 -19.97 24.32
C TYR A 244 19.42 -18.62 24.99
N LYS A 245 20.11 -17.56 24.53
CA LYS A 245 19.87 -16.17 24.92
C LYS A 245 19.81 -15.31 23.65
N GLY A 246 18.61 -14.94 23.22
CA GLY A 246 18.38 -14.01 22.13
C GLY A 246 17.27 -14.44 21.17
N ILE A 247 17.37 -13.95 19.94
CA ILE A 247 16.39 -14.12 18.87
C ILE A 247 16.79 -15.27 17.97
N PHE A 248 15.84 -16.14 17.63
CA PHE A 248 16.04 -17.21 16.66
C PHE A 248 14.84 -17.41 15.76
N CYS A 249 15.11 -17.81 14.51
CA CYS A 249 14.10 -18.16 13.52
C CYS A 249 13.99 -19.69 13.51
N LYS A 250 12.78 -20.22 13.35
CA LYS A 250 12.53 -21.67 13.39
C LYS A 250 13.35 -22.42 12.34
N GLU A 251 13.45 -21.89 11.12
CA GLU A 251 14.16 -22.56 10.03
C GLU A 251 15.70 -22.38 10.04
N VAL A 252 16.24 -21.30 10.64
CA VAL A 252 17.69 -20.97 10.55
C VAL A 252 18.56 -21.68 11.59
N THR A 253 17.97 -22.40 12.55
CA THR A 253 18.65 -22.95 13.74
C THR A 253 19.40 -21.87 14.57
N PHE A 254 19.83 -22.22 15.78
CA PHE A 254 20.53 -21.28 16.66
C PHE A 254 22.02 -21.27 16.36
N ASN A 255 22.55 -20.10 15.98
CA ASN A 255 23.92 -19.92 15.51
C ASN A 255 24.71 -18.83 16.27
N SER A 256 24.06 -17.97 17.06
CA SER A 256 24.75 -16.98 17.89
C SER A 256 23.86 -16.45 19.03
N PHE A 257 24.47 -16.08 20.15
CA PHE A 257 23.80 -15.27 21.16
C PHE A 257 23.53 -13.87 20.60
N THR A 258 22.35 -13.32 20.88
CA THR A 258 21.99 -11.96 20.41
C THR A 258 21.49 -11.16 21.61
N ARG A 259 22.35 -11.02 22.61
CA ARG A 259 22.05 -10.31 23.86
C ARG A 259 23.16 -9.28 24.10
N PRO A 260 22.90 -7.97 24.04
CA PRO A 260 23.97 -7.00 24.22
C PRO A 260 24.57 -7.04 25.63
N LYS A 261 25.84 -6.62 25.77
CA LYS A 261 26.58 -6.55 27.06
C LYS A 261 25.98 -5.58 28.08
N LYS A 262 25.09 -4.70 27.62
CA LYS A 262 24.38 -3.72 28.44
C LYS A 262 23.02 -3.42 27.83
N ASN A 263 22.18 -2.75 28.59
CA ASN A 263 20.90 -2.29 28.08
C ASN A 263 21.15 -1.26 26.97
N LEU A 264 20.73 -1.60 25.76
CA LEU A 264 20.74 -0.73 24.59
C LEU A 264 19.30 -0.64 24.09
N ASN A 265 18.73 0.55 24.20
CA ASN A 265 17.38 0.82 23.77
C ASN A 265 17.38 1.98 22.78
N ALA A 266 16.56 1.85 21.75
CA ALA A 266 16.29 2.87 20.77
C ALA A 266 14.78 2.93 20.50
N ARG A 267 14.29 4.09 20.09
CA ARG A 267 12.93 4.33 19.64
C ARG A 267 12.89 4.27 18.12
N ASP A 268 11.91 3.57 17.58
CA ASP A 268 11.62 3.63 16.15
C ASP A 268 10.96 4.97 15.77
N LYS A 269 10.70 5.16 14.47
CA LYS A 269 10.04 6.36 13.94
C LYS A 269 8.64 6.63 14.51
N TRP A 270 8.01 5.59 15.07
CA TRP A 270 6.71 5.71 15.72
C TRP A 270 6.85 6.13 17.18
N GLY A 271 8.04 6.02 17.78
CA GLY A 271 8.30 6.31 19.19
C GLY A 271 8.27 5.07 20.08
N VAL A 272 8.06 3.88 19.50
CA VAL A 272 8.06 2.60 20.19
C VAL A 272 9.48 2.25 20.59
N LYS A 273 9.69 2.10 21.90
CA LYS A 273 11.02 1.82 22.47
C LYS A 273 11.28 0.32 22.48
N THR A 274 12.42 -0.08 21.93
CA THR A 274 12.98 -1.42 22.15
C THR A 274 13.33 -1.59 23.63
N THR A 275 12.99 -2.74 24.21
CA THR A 275 13.36 -3.05 25.60
C THR A 275 14.39 -4.16 25.62
N THR A 276 15.58 -3.80 26.04
CA THR A 276 16.69 -4.70 26.26
C THR A 276 16.95 -4.82 27.75
N ASP A 277 17.00 -6.06 28.23
CA ASP A 277 17.47 -6.40 29.57
C ASP A 277 18.60 -7.44 29.46
N HIS A 278 19.84 -6.95 29.55
CA HIS A 278 21.04 -7.79 29.49
C HIS A 278 21.12 -8.78 30.66
N THR A 279 20.46 -8.48 31.79
CA THR A 279 20.42 -9.34 32.99
C THR A 279 19.35 -10.44 32.88
N HIS A 280 18.15 -10.11 32.40
CA HIS A 280 17.01 -11.05 32.33
C HIS A 280 16.73 -11.61 30.93
N SER A 281 17.69 -11.51 30.01
CA SER A 281 17.65 -12.13 28.67
C SER A 281 16.53 -11.61 27.75
N HIS A 282 16.25 -10.30 27.81
CA HIS A 282 15.39 -9.64 26.82
C HIS A 282 16.26 -8.93 25.80
N THR A 283 16.04 -9.20 24.52
CA THR A 283 16.72 -8.52 23.41
C THR A 283 15.77 -7.54 22.76
N GLY A 284 16.15 -6.27 22.68
CA GLY A 284 15.47 -5.28 21.85
C GLY A 284 15.63 -5.64 20.37
N VAL A 285 14.51 -5.77 19.65
CA VAL A 285 14.49 -6.19 18.24
C VAL A 285 13.89 -5.10 17.37
N LEU A 286 14.61 -4.77 16.31
CA LEU A 286 14.13 -3.92 15.22
C LEU A 286 13.87 -4.77 13.98
N TYR A 287 12.91 -4.36 13.18
CA TYR A 287 12.67 -4.84 11.83
C TYR A 287 13.15 -3.78 10.84
N ASP A 288 14.05 -4.15 9.93
CA ASP A 288 14.51 -3.29 8.84
C ASP A 288 13.51 -3.37 7.69
N ASN A 289 12.80 -2.26 7.41
CA ASN A 289 11.78 -2.19 6.37
C ASN A 289 12.34 -2.20 4.94
N ILE A 290 13.66 -2.04 4.77
CA ILE A 290 14.33 -2.04 3.46
C ILE A 290 14.91 -3.42 3.17
N LYS A 291 15.52 -4.05 4.18
CA LYS A 291 16.16 -5.37 4.04
C LYS A 291 15.24 -6.53 4.41
N HIS A 292 14.09 -6.25 5.01
CA HIS A 292 13.13 -7.23 5.53
C HIS A 292 13.78 -8.26 6.45
N CYS A 293 14.63 -7.78 7.36
CA CYS A 293 15.37 -8.61 8.30
C CYS A 293 15.23 -8.07 9.73
N LEU A 294 15.56 -8.90 10.72
CA LEU A 294 15.58 -8.47 12.11
C LEU A 294 16.97 -7.97 12.48
N VAL A 295 17.03 -6.88 13.22
CA VAL A 295 18.26 -6.22 13.62
C VAL A 295 18.35 -6.19 15.14
N MET A 296 19.47 -6.68 15.66
CA MET A 296 19.78 -6.73 17.08
C MET A 296 21.28 -6.55 17.33
N VAL A 297 21.66 -6.31 18.58
CA VAL A 297 23.06 -6.15 18.98
C VAL A 297 23.55 -7.42 19.70
N ASP A 298 24.69 -7.95 19.25
CA ASP A 298 25.33 -9.14 19.83
C ASP A 298 26.07 -8.86 21.16
N ASP A 299 26.20 -9.90 21.98
CA ASP A 299 26.94 -9.93 23.26
C ASP A 299 28.44 -9.79 23.02
N ALA A 300 29.02 -10.62 22.14
CA ALA A 300 30.46 -10.82 22.10
C ALA A 300 31.20 -9.53 21.75
N ASN A 301 30.72 -8.81 20.72
CA ASN A 301 31.41 -7.64 20.18
C ASN A 301 30.59 -6.34 20.23
N SER A 302 29.35 -6.37 20.73
CA SER A 302 28.43 -5.22 20.64
C SER A 302 28.23 -4.74 19.20
N VAL A 303 28.15 -5.70 18.28
CA VAL A 303 28.02 -5.46 16.84
C VAL A 303 26.60 -5.75 16.39
N ILE A 304 26.15 -5.03 15.37
CA ILE A 304 24.85 -5.26 14.75
C ILE A 304 24.84 -6.63 14.05
N VAL A 305 23.83 -7.43 14.36
CA VAL A 305 23.49 -8.67 13.69
C VAL A 305 22.19 -8.47 12.93
N GLU A 306 22.23 -8.80 11.65
CA GLU A 306 21.05 -8.87 10.78
C GLU A 306 20.64 -10.33 10.65
N LYS A 307 19.37 -10.62 10.93
CA LYS A 307 18.82 -11.96 10.92
C LYS A 307 17.77 -12.07 9.81
N TYR A 308 18.14 -12.80 8.76
CA TYR A 308 17.30 -13.09 7.61
C TYR A 308 16.63 -14.46 7.77
N ARG A 309 15.74 -14.79 6.82
CA ARG A 309 15.07 -16.10 6.79
C ARG A 309 16.02 -17.27 6.54
N ASP A 310 17.16 -17.04 5.90
CA ASP A 310 18.11 -18.07 5.49
C ASP A 310 19.39 -18.11 6.35
N LYS A 311 19.86 -16.97 6.84
CA LYS A 311 21.08 -16.90 7.66
C LYS A 311 21.14 -15.66 8.56
N ASN A 312 22.10 -15.65 9.48
CA ASN A 312 22.50 -14.44 10.19
C ASN A 312 23.71 -13.81 9.48
N VAL A 313 23.74 -12.49 9.44
CA VAL A 313 24.85 -11.68 8.95
C VAL A 313 25.33 -10.80 10.10
N VAL A 314 26.52 -11.09 10.62
CA VAL A 314 27.19 -10.21 11.58
C VAL A 314 27.83 -9.09 10.77
N THR A 315 27.46 -7.85 11.04
CA THR A 315 27.99 -6.68 10.32
C THR A 315 29.34 -6.25 10.90
N ASN A 316 29.93 -5.17 10.37
CA ASN A 316 31.10 -4.52 10.98
C ASN A 316 30.70 -3.29 11.83
N ARG A 317 29.40 -3.07 12.06
CA ARG A 317 28.88 -1.89 12.77
C ARG A 317 28.81 -2.16 14.27
N THR A 318 29.76 -1.59 15.01
CA THR A 318 29.76 -1.63 16.48
C THR A 318 28.84 -0.54 17.05
N ILE A 319 28.04 -0.91 18.05
CA ILE A 319 27.16 -0.01 18.82
C ILE A 319 27.54 -0.11 20.29
N THR A 320 28.09 0.97 20.82
CA THR A 320 28.62 1.01 22.18
C THR A 320 27.81 1.89 23.12
N SER A 321 26.77 2.59 22.67
CA SER A 321 25.92 3.41 23.54
C SER A 321 24.48 3.49 23.04
N GLU A 322 23.53 3.87 23.91
CA GLU A 322 22.14 4.12 23.50
C GLU A 322 22.05 5.27 22.49
N ALA A 323 22.89 6.30 22.63
CA ALA A 323 22.93 7.42 21.68
C ALA A 323 23.39 6.97 20.29
N GLU A 324 24.44 6.14 20.21
CA GLU A 324 24.88 5.54 18.93
C GLU A 324 23.82 4.61 18.34
N TYR A 325 23.11 3.87 19.19
CA TYR A 325 22.04 3.00 18.72
C TYR A 325 20.86 3.81 18.18
N GLN A 326 20.46 4.87 18.87
CA GLN A 326 19.41 5.78 18.41
C GLN A 326 19.81 6.45 17.08
N GLN A 327 21.04 6.94 16.93
CA GLN A 327 21.52 7.49 15.67
C GLN A 327 21.49 6.48 14.52
N TYR A 328 21.82 5.21 14.80
CA TYR A 328 21.71 4.13 13.82
C TYR A 328 20.24 3.91 13.40
N VAL A 329 19.32 3.95 14.37
CA VAL A 329 17.88 3.81 14.10
C VAL A 329 17.32 5.01 13.33
N ASP A 330 17.68 6.22 13.71
CA ASP A 330 17.23 7.46 13.07
C ASP A 330 17.70 7.57 11.61
N ALA A 331 18.83 6.93 11.28
CA ALA A 331 19.39 6.92 9.93
C ALA A 331 18.74 5.88 9.00
N GLY A 332 17.92 4.96 9.52
CA GLY A 332 17.27 3.90 8.74
C GLY A 332 15.75 3.91 8.85
N ASP A 333 15.09 2.98 8.15
CA ASP A 333 13.65 2.75 8.30
C ASP A 333 13.43 1.48 9.11
N PHE A 334 13.38 1.65 10.44
CA PHE A 334 13.19 0.55 11.37
C PHE A 334 11.81 0.61 12.04
N THR A 335 11.31 -0.57 12.40
CA THR A 335 10.10 -0.74 13.22
C THR A 335 10.41 -1.64 14.41
N CYS A 336 10.03 -1.20 15.61
CA CYS A 336 10.25 -1.99 16.82
C CYS A 336 9.30 -3.20 16.85
N VAL A 337 9.85 -4.40 17.05
CA VAL A 337 9.08 -5.63 17.12
C VAL A 337 8.89 -6.05 18.57
N ASN A 338 7.63 -6.13 18.99
CA ASN A 338 7.23 -6.59 20.31
C ASN A 338 6.71 -8.02 20.24
N PHE A 339 7.46 -8.94 20.85
CA PHE A 339 7.10 -10.36 20.92
C PHE A 339 6.02 -10.58 21.98
N ILE A 340 5.15 -11.56 21.77
CA ILE A 340 4.14 -11.94 22.76
C ILE A 340 4.67 -13.01 23.70
N ALA A 341 4.46 -12.84 25.00
CA ALA A 341 4.81 -13.86 25.98
C ALA A 341 3.90 -15.10 25.83
N HIS A 342 4.50 -16.28 26.02
CA HIS A 342 3.82 -17.56 25.86
C HIS A 342 2.80 -17.86 26.96
N VAL A 343 2.94 -17.23 28.13
CA VAL A 343 2.09 -17.45 29.30
C VAL A 343 1.68 -16.10 29.87
N LEU A 344 0.39 -15.78 29.75
CA LEU A 344 -0.29 -14.68 30.46
C LEU A 344 -1.50 -15.24 31.17
N ASN A 345 -1.74 -14.79 32.40
CA ASN A 345 -2.81 -15.36 33.20
C ASN A 345 -4.15 -14.65 32.99
N HIS A 346 -4.13 -13.34 32.73
CA HIS A 346 -5.31 -12.48 32.65
C HIS A 346 -5.11 -11.31 31.66
N PRO A 347 -6.17 -10.79 31.02
CA PRO A 347 -6.12 -9.55 30.25
C PRO A 347 -5.84 -8.34 31.17
N PHE A 348 -5.23 -7.29 30.62
CA PHE A 348 -4.94 -6.03 31.31
C PHE A 348 -5.83 -4.89 30.79
N GLY A 349 -6.23 -3.96 31.66
CA GLY A 349 -6.98 -2.76 31.28
C GLY A 349 -7.41 -1.90 32.48
N ASN A 350 -8.30 -0.94 32.20
CA ASN A 350 -8.91 -0.03 33.17
C ASN A 350 -10.36 -0.44 33.43
N ALA A 351 -10.71 -0.69 34.69
CA ALA A 351 -12.04 -1.13 35.06
C ALA A 351 -13.03 0.05 35.08
N ARG A 352 -14.16 -0.07 34.35
CA ARG A 352 -15.09 1.03 34.09
C ARG A 352 -15.98 1.41 35.29
N HIS A 353 -16.05 0.58 36.34
CA HIS A 353 -17.01 0.77 37.46
C HIS A 353 -16.51 0.35 38.86
N ILE A 354 -15.20 0.33 39.12
CA ILE A 354 -14.67 0.05 40.48
C ILE A 354 -14.51 1.37 41.25
N GLY A 355 -15.64 1.94 41.71
CA GLY A 355 -15.65 3.10 42.61
C GLY A 355 -14.73 4.26 42.22
N ALA A 356 -14.19 4.99 43.21
CA ALA A 356 -13.29 6.15 43.02
C ALA A 356 -11.92 5.82 42.37
N LEU A 357 -11.69 4.58 41.93
CA LEU A 357 -10.44 4.10 41.32
C LEU A 357 -10.57 3.78 39.82
N ALA A 358 -11.78 3.88 39.25
CA ALA A 358 -12.11 3.43 37.88
C ALA A 358 -11.25 4.06 36.76
N ASP A 359 -10.69 5.26 37.00
CA ASP A 359 -9.91 6.00 36.00
C ASP A 359 -8.42 6.14 36.35
N SER A 360 -7.93 5.48 37.42
CA SER A 360 -6.58 5.78 37.94
C SER A 360 -5.51 4.71 37.71
N TYR A 361 -5.85 3.43 37.47
CA TYR A 361 -4.89 2.34 37.22
C TYR A 361 -5.60 1.22 36.39
N GLU A 362 -5.05 0.54 35.38
CA GLU A 362 -3.69 0.05 35.23
C GLU A 362 -3.51 -1.40 35.70
N MET A 363 -4.46 -2.35 35.54
CA MET A 363 -4.36 -3.66 36.23
C MET A 363 -4.83 -4.89 35.45
N ALA A 364 -4.42 -6.07 35.94
CA ALA A 364 -4.92 -7.36 35.45
C ALA A 364 -6.38 -7.57 35.87
N MET A 365 -7.23 -7.98 34.94
CA MET A 365 -8.65 -8.24 35.20
C MET A 365 -8.82 -9.62 35.85
N ALA A 366 -9.06 -9.62 37.16
CA ALA A 366 -9.18 -10.82 37.98
C ALA A 366 -10.61 -11.40 38.05
N ASN A 367 -11.62 -10.72 37.47
CA ASN A 367 -13.03 -11.10 37.60
C ASN A 367 -13.77 -11.05 36.25
N GLU A 368 -14.71 -11.99 36.07
CA GLU A 368 -15.42 -12.32 34.85
C GLU A 368 -16.56 -11.34 34.49
N ASP A 369 -17.00 -10.56 35.47
CA ASP A 369 -18.17 -9.66 35.38
C ASP A 369 -17.82 -8.16 35.36
N LEU A 370 -16.56 -7.81 35.05
CA LEU A 370 -16.13 -6.41 35.00
C LEU A 370 -16.27 -5.85 33.58
N SER A 371 -16.90 -4.68 33.47
CA SER A 371 -16.75 -3.84 32.28
C SER A 371 -15.42 -3.11 32.38
N TYR A 372 -14.61 -3.15 31.32
CA TYR A 372 -13.29 -2.53 31.28
C TYR A 372 -12.95 -2.10 29.86
N TYR A 373 -12.01 -1.17 29.75
CA TYR A 373 -11.48 -0.72 28.48
C TYR A 373 -9.96 -0.69 28.56
N GLY A 374 -9.33 -0.65 27.41
CA GLY A 374 -7.89 -0.59 27.34
C GLY A 374 -7.42 -0.22 25.97
N TYR A 375 -6.12 -0.03 25.92
CA TYR A 375 -5.45 0.43 24.74
C TYR A 375 -4.03 -0.12 24.70
N PHE A 376 -3.59 -0.50 23.51
CA PHE A 376 -2.19 -0.69 23.21
C PHE A 376 -1.83 -0.08 21.86
N GLY A 377 -0.71 0.64 21.81
CA GLY A 377 -0.31 1.53 20.72
C GLY A 377 0.35 2.80 21.26
N ILE A 378 0.16 3.94 20.59
CA ILE A 378 0.49 5.29 21.06
C ILE A 378 -0.75 6.17 21.25
N GLU A 379 -1.03 6.54 22.49
CA GLU A 379 -2.13 7.44 22.86
C GLU A 379 -1.58 8.58 23.70
N ASN A 380 -1.85 9.83 23.32
CA ASN A 380 -1.38 11.02 24.05
C ASN A 380 0.14 11.01 24.35
N ASN A 381 0.96 10.61 23.37
CA ASN A 381 2.41 10.40 23.49
C ASN A 381 2.84 9.30 24.48
N VAL A 382 1.89 8.53 25.02
CA VAL A 382 2.16 7.36 25.86
C VAL A 382 2.15 6.14 24.96
N VAL A 383 3.31 5.50 24.84
CA VAL A 383 3.44 4.23 24.14
C VAL A 383 3.14 3.07 25.09
N LYS A 384 2.12 2.28 24.75
CA LYS A 384 1.72 1.06 25.43
C LYS A 384 1.73 -0.11 24.44
N MET A 385 2.90 -0.64 24.13
CA MET A 385 2.98 -1.85 23.30
C MET A 385 3.93 -2.87 23.90
N GLY A 386 3.55 -4.14 23.76
CA GLY A 386 4.43 -5.27 24.00
C GLY A 386 4.50 -5.82 25.42
N HIS A 387 5.38 -6.81 25.55
CA HIS A 387 5.70 -7.60 26.75
C HIS A 387 4.58 -8.56 27.18
N ASP A 388 4.46 -8.78 28.48
CA ASP A 388 3.64 -9.78 29.15
C ASP A 388 2.20 -9.29 29.43
N ARG A 389 1.80 -8.16 28.85
CA ARG A 389 0.54 -7.50 29.25
C ARG A 389 -0.40 -7.17 28.09
N TYR A 390 0.13 -6.91 26.89
CA TYR A 390 -0.69 -6.48 25.74
C TYR A 390 -0.40 -7.29 24.49
N SER A 391 -1.41 -7.35 23.62
CA SER A 391 -1.25 -7.83 22.26
C SER A 391 -0.38 -6.88 21.45
N ALA A 392 0.21 -7.40 20.37
CA ALA A 392 1.02 -6.64 19.44
C ALA A 392 0.46 -6.80 18.03
N HIS A 393 0.07 -5.69 17.43
CA HIS A 393 -0.60 -5.67 16.13
C HIS A 393 0.20 -4.84 15.16
N TYR A 394 0.36 -5.39 13.97
CA TYR A 394 1.06 -4.73 12.88
C TYR A 394 0.27 -4.91 11.59
N ARG A 395 0.44 -3.97 10.66
CA ARG A 395 0.11 -4.19 9.24
C ARG A 395 1.39 -4.25 8.43
N PHE A 396 1.37 -5.08 7.40
CA PHE A 396 2.32 -5.02 6.31
C PHE A 396 1.67 -4.21 5.19
N THR A 397 2.27 -3.08 4.82
CA THR A 397 1.70 -2.16 3.84
C THR A 397 1.94 -2.65 2.41
N GLU A 398 1.25 -2.04 1.44
CA GLU A 398 1.51 -2.29 0.01
C GLU A 398 2.93 -1.90 -0.41
N GLU A 399 3.56 -0.97 0.33
CA GLU A 399 4.97 -0.60 0.16
C GLU A 399 5.95 -1.59 0.82
N ASN A 400 5.45 -2.75 1.27
CA ASN A 400 6.21 -3.77 2.01
C ASN A 400 6.82 -3.27 3.32
N LYS A 401 6.20 -2.27 3.97
CA LYS A 401 6.68 -1.76 5.27
C LYS A 401 5.86 -2.37 6.40
N LEU A 402 6.55 -2.77 7.46
CA LEU A 402 5.90 -3.15 8.70
C LEU A 402 5.56 -1.89 9.48
N GLU A 403 4.29 -1.77 9.88
CA GLU A 403 3.83 -0.65 10.68
C GLU A 403 3.06 -1.18 11.90
N PRO A 404 3.37 -0.70 13.10
CA PRO A 404 2.57 -1.03 14.26
C PRO A 404 1.19 -0.38 14.16
N LEU A 405 0.23 -0.93 14.90
CA LEU A 405 -1.13 -0.42 14.93
C LEU A 405 -1.56 -0.13 16.37
N ASN A 406 -2.38 0.90 16.46
CA ASN A 406 -3.11 1.27 17.65
C ASN A 406 -4.36 0.40 17.76
N TYR A 407 -4.61 -0.17 18.93
CA TYR A 407 -5.74 -1.03 19.20
C TYR A 407 -6.44 -0.58 20.47
N TYR A 408 -7.63 -0.05 20.31
CA TYR A 408 -8.51 0.34 21.40
C TYR A 408 -9.56 -0.72 21.58
N PHE A 409 -9.85 -1.10 22.81
CA PHE A 409 -10.95 -2.00 23.10
C PHE A 409 -11.77 -1.51 24.27
N MET A 410 -13.07 -1.78 24.18
CA MET A 410 -14.02 -1.59 25.25
C MET A 410 -14.85 -2.84 25.39
N SER A 411 -14.98 -3.33 26.62
CA SER A 411 -15.78 -4.48 26.98
C SER A 411 -16.84 -4.09 27.97
N ASN A 412 -18.07 -4.44 27.61
CA ASN A 412 -19.23 -4.34 28.48
C ASN A 412 -19.72 -5.77 28.74
N SER A 413 -19.39 -6.28 29.90
CA SER A 413 -19.99 -7.49 30.44
C SER A 413 -21.07 -7.03 31.40
N SER A 414 -22.36 -7.16 31.03
CA SER A 414 -23.43 -6.84 31.98
C SER A 414 -23.51 -7.94 33.02
N ALA A 415 -23.15 -7.61 34.25
CA ALA A 415 -23.29 -8.52 35.37
C ALA A 415 -24.76 -8.90 35.52
N ARG A 416 -24.99 -10.20 35.74
CA ARG A 416 -26.24 -10.85 36.16
C ARG A 416 -27.14 -9.90 36.96
N SER A 417 -28.26 -9.44 36.38
CA SER A 417 -29.28 -8.76 37.18
C SER A 417 -29.94 -9.81 38.09
N SER A 418 -30.24 -9.47 39.33
CA SER A 418 -30.90 -10.36 40.30
C SER A 418 -32.31 -10.79 39.88
N THR A 419 -32.85 -10.22 38.81
CA THR A 419 -34.18 -10.50 38.26
C THR A 419 -34.08 -11.03 36.83
N HIS A 420 -33.95 -12.36 36.69
CA HIS A 420 -34.29 -13.18 35.52
C HIS A 420 -33.82 -12.80 34.10
N LEU A 421 -32.99 -11.76 33.91
CA LEU A 421 -32.46 -11.41 32.59
C LEU A 421 -31.10 -12.09 32.35
N ALA A 422 -30.98 -12.78 31.21
CA ALA A 422 -29.70 -13.23 30.67
C ALA A 422 -28.78 -12.02 30.46
N GLY A 423 -27.57 -12.08 31.03
CA GLY A 423 -26.57 -11.02 30.85
C GLY A 423 -26.13 -10.96 29.40
N GLN A 424 -26.23 -9.80 28.77
CA GLN A 424 -25.62 -9.58 27.46
C GLN A 424 -24.19 -9.14 27.66
N GLY A 425 -23.37 -9.33 26.64
CA GLY A 425 -22.26 -8.43 26.57
C GLY A 425 -21.74 -8.17 25.17
N GLU A 426 -20.86 -7.18 25.14
CA GLU A 426 -20.44 -6.50 23.95
C GLU A 426 -18.98 -6.13 24.08
N VAL A 427 -18.20 -6.43 23.04
CA VAL A 427 -16.89 -5.84 22.84
C VAL A 427 -16.91 -4.99 21.59
N THR A 428 -16.32 -3.81 21.70
CA THR A 428 -16.02 -2.94 20.57
C THR A 428 -14.53 -2.71 20.54
N VAL A 429 -13.96 -2.79 19.36
CA VAL A 429 -12.54 -2.58 19.12
C VAL A 429 -12.33 -1.67 17.93
N ALA A 430 -11.40 -0.74 18.06
CA ALA A 430 -10.99 0.15 16.99
C ALA A 430 -9.51 -0.09 16.69
N LEU A 431 -9.21 -0.36 15.42
CA LEU A 431 -7.87 -0.36 14.88
C LEU A 431 -7.58 1.01 14.30
N GLN A 432 -6.47 1.61 14.71
CA GLN A 432 -6.00 2.85 14.14
C GLN A 432 -4.55 2.70 13.65
N SER A 433 -4.16 3.48 12.65
CA SER A 433 -2.75 3.68 12.35
C SER A 433 -2.08 4.39 13.53
N MET A 434 -0.74 4.35 13.59
CA MET A 434 0.01 5.11 14.60
C MET A 434 -0.21 6.62 14.51
N LEU A 435 -0.71 7.11 13.36
CA LEU A 435 -1.06 8.51 13.15
C LEU A 435 -2.51 8.84 13.56
N GLY A 436 -3.26 7.85 14.07
CA GLY A 436 -4.64 8.02 14.55
C GLY A 436 -5.72 7.83 13.48
N GLU A 437 -5.36 7.44 12.26
CA GLU A 437 -6.34 7.13 11.20
C GLU A 437 -7.11 5.85 11.57
N LEU A 438 -8.44 5.91 11.61
CA LEU A 438 -9.28 4.74 11.86
C LEU A 438 -9.22 3.77 10.67
N LEU A 439 -8.63 2.59 10.90
CA LEU A 439 -8.53 1.53 9.91
C LEU A 439 -9.71 0.57 9.94
N GLY A 440 -10.43 0.51 11.06
CA GLY A 440 -11.65 -0.27 11.18
C GLY A 440 -12.16 -0.31 12.60
N MET A 441 -13.47 -0.42 12.74
CA MET A 441 -14.15 -0.60 14.02
C MET A 441 -14.97 -1.87 13.97
N TYR A 442 -14.80 -2.72 14.97
CA TYR A 442 -15.40 -4.04 15.02
C TYR A 442 -16.15 -4.20 16.31
N GLN A 443 -17.31 -4.84 16.22
CA GLN A 443 -18.18 -5.07 17.37
C GLN A 443 -18.59 -6.53 17.37
N TYR A 444 -18.52 -7.16 18.54
CA TYR A 444 -19.04 -8.50 18.78
C TYR A 444 -19.96 -8.46 19.98
N LYS A 445 -21.14 -9.09 19.83
CA LYS A 445 -22.14 -9.19 20.89
C LYS A 445 -22.45 -10.65 21.14
N SER A 446 -22.48 -11.03 22.42
CA SER A 446 -23.00 -12.32 22.85
C SER A 446 -24.27 -12.15 23.67
N LYS A 447 -25.12 -13.16 23.57
CA LYS A 447 -26.25 -13.36 24.44
C LYS A 447 -26.36 -14.85 24.70
N PRO A 448 -26.44 -15.29 25.96
CA PRO A 448 -26.56 -16.71 26.20
C PRO A 448 -28.02 -17.16 26.02
N ASP A 449 -28.19 -18.42 25.62
CA ASP A 449 -29.50 -18.99 25.24
C ASP A 449 -30.40 -19.32 26.45
N SER A 450 -29.87 -19.34 27.67
CA SER A 450 -30.60 -19.75 28.87
C SER A 450 -30.60 -18.70 29.98
N ASN A 451 -31.69 -18.60 30.72
CA ASN A 451 -31.78 -17.73 31.89
C ASN A 451 -30.76 -18.17 32.97
N ASN A 452 -30.22 -17.22 33.73
CA ASN A 452 -29.17 -17.40 34.75
C ASN A 452 -27.75 -17.69 34.23
N THR A 453 -27.48 -17.46 32.95
CA THR A 453 -26.11 -17.57 32.39
C THR A 453 -25.53 -16.19 32.10
N SER A 454 -24.20 -16.07 32.23
CA SER A 454 -23.44 -14.84 31.93
C SER A 454 -23.12 -14.78 30.43
N GLY A 455 -23.16 -13.57 29.88
CA GLY A 455 -22.69 -13.27 28.53
C GLY A 455 -21.18 -13.39 28.36
N GLY A 456 -20.43 -13.50 29.47
CA GLY A 456 -18.99 -13.80 29.60
C GLY A 456 -18.00 -12.62 29.51
N LEU A 457 -16.70 -12.92 29.62
CA LEU A 457 -15.55 -11.99 29.50
C LEU A 457 -15.23 -11.51 28.06
N LEU A 458 -15.92 -10.49 27.59
CA LEU A 458 -15.93 -10.10 26.17
C LEU A 458 -14.72 -9.35 25.63
N ALA A 459 -13.91 -8.71 26.45
CA ALA A 459 -12.99 -7.67 25.97
C ALA A 459 -11.95 -8.14 24.96
N MET A 460 -11.73 -9.45 24.90
CA MET A 460 -10.79 -10.09 23.99
C MET A 460 -11.48 -11.13 23.11
N ALA A 461 -12.80 -10.99 22.93
CA ALA A 461 -13.51 -11.81 21.97
C ALA A 461 -13.01 -11.55 20.57
N ILE A 462 -12.73 -10.28 20.26
CA ILE A 462 -12.03 -9.93 19.04
C ILE A 462 -10.56 -9.90 19.41
N ASN A 463 -9.80 -10.87 18.90
CA ASN A 463 -8.35 -10.91 19.11
C ASN A 463 -7.64 -10.14 18.00
N CYS A 464 -7.95 -10.43 16.74
CA CYS A 464 -7.37 -9.74 15.60
C CYS A 464 -8.38 -9.73 14.45
N ILE A 465 -8.41 -8.62 13.69
CA ILE A 465 -9.17 -8.52 12.46
C ILE A 465 -8.36 -7.72 11.46
N ASN A 466 -8.14 -8.30 10.27
CA ASN A 466 -7.35 -7.65 9.24
C ASN A 466 -8.16 -6.50 8.61
N PRO A 467 -7.67 -5.24 8.65
CA PRO A 467 -8.38 -4.09 8.07
C PRO A 467 -8.52 -4.16 6.54
N TYR A 468 -7.63 -4.86 5.84
CA TYR A 468 -7.69 -5.04 4.40
C TYR A 468 -8.80 -6.02 3.97
N SER A 469 -9.00 -7.11 4.71
CA SER A 469 -9.99 -8.15 4.37
C SER A 469 -11.25 -8.14 5.22
N ASN A 470 -11.22 -7.44 6.36
CA ASN A 470 -12.23 -7.47 7.42
C ASN A 470 -12.50 -8.88 7.97
N VAL A 471 -11.53 -9.78 7.85
CA VAL A 471 -11.57 -11.16 8.33
C VAL A 471 -10.61 -11.30 9.50
N GLY A 472 -11.03 -12.03 10.54
CA GLY A 472 -10.24 -12.18 11.75
C GLY A 472 -10.65 -13.34 12.63
N LEU A 473 -9.98 -13.44 13.78
CA LEU A 473 -10.26 -14.43 14.80
C LEU A 473 -11.20 -13.85 15.85
N LEU A 474 -12.33 -14.53 16.02
CA LEU A 474 -13.14 -14.41 17.22
C LEU A 474 -12.74 -15.51 18.19
N ASN A 475 -12.34 -15.11 19.39
CA ASN A 475 -12.25 -16.01 20.52
C ASN A 475 -13.59 -15.97 21.27
N GLU A 476 -14.26 -17.10 21.43
CA GLU A 476 -15.31 -17.17 22.45
C GLU A 476 -14.64 -17.42 23.79
N TYR A 477 -14.63 -16.34 24.55
CA TYR A 477 -14.36 -16.27 25.96
C TYR A 477 -15.51 -16.95 26.75
N LEU A 478 -15.28 -17.11 28.05
CA LEU A 478 -16.11 -17.88 28.98
C LEU A 478 -17.64 -17.59 28.86
N ILE A 479 -18.37 -18.42 28.11
CA ILE A 479 -19.83 -18.54 28.22
C ILE A 479 -20.09 -19.86 28.94
N ASN A 480 -20.55 -19.80 30.19
CA ASN A 480 -20.88 -20.97 31.02
C ASN A 480 -19.72 -22.00 31.17
N SER A 481 -18.51 -21.56 31.51
CA SER A 481 -17.31 -22.42 31.63
C SER A 481 -16.87 -23.14 30.34
N GLN A 482 -17.36 -22.69 29.18
CA GLN A 482 -17.00 -23.21 27.87
C GLN A 482 -16.24 -22.14 27.06
N TYR A 483 -15.35 -22.61 26.20
CA TYR A 483 -14.50 -21.79 25.34
C TYR A 483 -14.49 -22.35 23.92
N GLY A 484 -14.60 -21.47 22.93
CA GLY A 484 -14.76 -21.80 21.53
C GLY A 484 -13.96 -20.86 20.62
N ILE A 485 -13.65 -21.28 19.40
CA ILE A 485 -13.09 -20.37 18.39
C ILE A 485 -14.18 -20.12 17.35
N GLY A 486 -14.49 -18.85 17.16
CA GLY A 486 -15.23 -18.36 16.00
C GLY A 486 -14.32 -17.70 14.97
N ARG A 487 -14.85 -17.47 13.79
CA ARG A 487 -14.22 -16.61 12.77
C ARG A 487 -15.19 -15.48 12.48
N THR A 488 -14.75 -14.22 12.44
CA THR A 488 -15.68 -13.12 12.11
C THR A 488 -16.08 -13.12 10.65
N CYS A 489 -17.28 -12.62 10.41
CA CYS A 489 -17.67 -11.87 9.22
C CYS A 489 -17.76 -10.37 9.57
N ARG A 490 -16.99 -9.56 8.81
CA ARG A 490 -16.93 -8.10 8.63
C ARG A 490 -17.12 -7.13 9.83
N ALA A 491 -16.21 -6.15 9.93
CA ALA A 491 -16.36 -4.85 10.59
C ALA A 491 -17.55 -4.06 10.05
N PHE A 492 -18.11 -3.17 10.86
CA PHE A 492 -19.04 -2.14 10.41
C PHE A 492 -18.31 -0.97 9.76
#